data_AF-A0A6L4YCS2-F1
#
_entry.id   AF-A0A6L4YCS2-F1
#
_cell.length_a   1.000
_cell.length_b   1.000
_cell.length_c   1.000
_cell.angle_alpha   90.00
_cell.angle_beta   90.00
_cell.angle_gamma   90.00
#
_symmetry.space_group_name_H-M   'P 1'
#
loop_
_entity.id
_entity.type
_entity.pdbx_description
1 polymer ?
#
loop_
_entity_poly.entity_id
_entity_poly.type
_entity_poly.pdbx_seq_one_letter_code
_entity_poly.pdbx_strand_id
1 'polypeptide(L)'
;MDRKKALWLVSFPKSGNTWTVEIIRKAAARAGFSAGEDYDIYNLIGQSRPFVPTSFIAPAFADEACFLLKTHSAFDPDSQPHADLGFVTEGFIHIYRNPLDVLLSYINFTRIEYYSHQNDAVYQRELFLDLLGLPSVPSYAAWNALSLDTLPRENLDHALSQFMKSELAIPSLTAMSSSWIKHTQSWIEAANRGTPSAVLKYEECLVNPSVFNRMDRFFSFGPSVMSDAVQEANEFLKKKSATSSKELKSEGHTNIPEEAIFFNKMTSCYYINYFSRPLLSSFMSEYGQVLREFGYIDLPY
;
A
#
# COMPACT_ATOMS: atom_id res chain seq x y z
N MET A 1 -30.82 0.63 7.95
CA MET A 1 -30.02 1.40 6.98
C MET A 1 -29.69 0.48 5.85
N ASP A 2 -29.84 0.93 4.61
CA ASP A 2 -29.39 0.16 3.45
C ASP A 2 -27.87 0.00 3.51
N ARG A 3 -27.40 -1.24 3.41
CA ARG A 3 -25.98 -1.56 3.46
C ARG A 3 -25.35 -1.15 2.13
N LYS A 4 -24.23 -0.42 2.17
CA LYS A 4 -23.48 -0.01 0.99
C LYS A 4 -22.51 -1.13 0.59
N LYS A 5 -22.68 -1.71 -0.60
CA LYS A 5 -21.77 -2.73 -1.13
C LYS A 5 -20.43 -2.10 -1.54
N ALA A 6 -19.30 -2.63 -1.08
CA ALA A 6 -17.98 -2.13 -1.39
C ALA A 6 -17.12 -3.17 -2.13
N LEU A 7 -16.50 -2.74 -3.22
CA LEU A 7 -15.34 -3.38 -3.83
C LEU A 7 -14.10 -2.72 -3.24
N TRP A 8 -13.39 -3.43 -2.37
CA TRP A 8 -12.25 -2.87 -1.65
C TRP A 8 -10.95 -2.98 -2.45
N LEU A 9 -10.20 -1.89 -2.57
CA LEU A 9 -8.78 -1.89 -2.87
C LEU A 9 -8.01 -1.97 -1.56
N VAL A 10 -7.38 -3.11 -1.28
CA VAL A 10 -6.77 -3.39 0.01
C VAL A 10 -5.30 -3.70 -0.13
N SER A 11 -4.53 -3.22 0.83
CA SER A 11 -3.17 -3.69 1.07
C SER A 11 -2.64 -3.14 2.39
N PHE A 12 -1.63 -3.81 2.94
CA PHE A 12 -0.81 -3.17 3.95
C PHE A 12 -0.11 -1.95 3.32
N PRO A 13 -0.02 -0.80 4.02
CA PRO A 13 0.61 0.40 3.47
C PRO A 13 1.96 0.10 2.80
N LYS A 14 2.23 0.79 1.68
CA LYS A 14 3.46 0.66 0.89
C LYS A 14 3.63 -0.64 0.07
N SER A 15 2.55 -1.40 -0.12
CA SER A 15 2.55 -2.64 -0.92
C SER A 15 2.14 -2.48 -2.40
N GLY A 16 1.81 -1.26 -2.86
CA GLY A 16 1.52 -1.00 -4.28
C GLY A 16 0.17 -0.38 -4.61
N ASN A 17 -0.56 0.20 -3.63
CA ASN A 17 -1.87 0.84 -3.85
C ASN A 17 -1.87 1.86 -4.99
N THR A 18 -0.91 2.79 -4.98
CA THR A 18 -0.80 3.84 -6.01
C THR A 18 -0.73 3.23 -7.41
N TRP A 19 -0.03 2.10 -7.56
CA TRP A 19 0.06 1.39 -8.83
C TRP A 19 -1.28 0.81 -9.26
N THR A 20 -1.95 0.08 -8.36
CA THR A 20 -3.28 -0.50 -8.61
C THR A 20 -4.32 0.56 -8.93
N VAL A 21 -4.36 1.65 -8.15
CA VAL A 21 -5.29 2.78 -8.35
C VAL A 21 -5.03 3.45 -9.69
N GLU A 22 -3.77 3.70 -10.05
CA GLU A 22 -3.43 4.34 -11.33
C GLU A 22 -3.85 3.48 -12.53
N ILE A 23 -3.67 2.16 -12.45
CA ILE A 23 -4.15 1.23 -13.48
C ILE A 23 -5.68 1.36 -13.64
N ILE A 24 -6.43 1.33 -12.54
CA ILE A 24 -7.89 1.43 -12.59
C ILE A 24 -8.34 2.78 -13.15
N ARG A 25 -7.68 3.88 -12.77
CA ARG A 25 -7.98 5.23 -13.29
C ARG A 25 -7.77 5.31 -14.80
N LYS A 26 -6.65 4.77 -15.29
CA LYS A 26 -6.36 4.74 -16.73
C LYS A 26 -7.34 3.83 -17.48
N ALA A 27 -7.67 2.67 -16.93
CA ALA A 27 -8.65 1.77 -17.52
C ALA A 27 -10.04 2.41 -17.61
N ALA A 28 -10.49 3.08 -16.54
CA ALA A 28 -11.75 3.82 -16.52
C ALA A 28 -11.76 4.94 -17.57
N ALA A 29 -10.71 5.77 -17.62
CA ALA A 29 -10.59 6.84 -18.61
C ALA A 29 -10.61 6.30 -20.05
N ARG A 30 -9.89 5.20 -20.32
CA ARG A 30 -9.83 4.55 -21.63
C ARG A 30 -11.17 3.95 -22.06
N ALA A 31 -11.94 3.44 -21.10
CA ALA A 31 -13.30 2.95 -21.33
C ALA A 31 -14.36 4.07 -21.36
N GLY A 32 -13.96 5.35 -21.28
CA GLY A 32 -14.88 6.49 -21.35
C GLY A 32 -15.65 6.78 -20.05
N PHE A 33 -15.21 6.21 -18.93
CA PHE A 33 -15.78 6.49 -17.61
C PHE A 33 -15.04 7.62 -16.90
N SER A 34 -15.76 8.37 -16.07
CA SER A 34 -15.14 9.29 -15.12
C SER A 34 -14.52 8.48 -13.97
N ALA A 35 -13.20 8.57 -13.81
CA ALA A 35 -12.52 8.01 -12.64
C ALA A 35 -12.76 8.91 -11.42
N GLY A 36 -12.88 8.29 -10.24
CA GLY A 36 -12.99 9.03 -8.99
C GLY A 36 -11.71 9.80 -8.68
N GLU A 37 -11.85 11.04 -8.21
CA GLU A 37 -10.70 11.87 -7.83
C GLU A 37 -9.92 11.29 -6.64
N ASP A 38 -10.60 10.55 -5.74
CA ASP A 38 -9.98 9.82 -4.65
C ASP A 38 -10.80 8.57 -4.32
N TYR A 39 -10.11 7.48 -4.02
CA TYR A 39 -10.71 6.23 -3.57
C TYR A 39 -10.39 5.94 -2.10
N ASP A 40 -9.44 6.66 -1.49
CA ASP A 40 -8.99 6.40 -0.12
C ASP A 40 -10.05 6.84 0.90
N ILE A 41 -10.64 5.88 1.61
CA ILE A 41 -11.73 6.15 2.53
C ILE A 41 -11.31 7.10 3.66
N TYR A 42 -10.06 7.04 4.12
CA TYR A 42 -9.57 7.92 5.17
C TYR A 42 -9.48 9.38 4.69
N ASN A 43 -9.06 9.60 3.44
CA ASN A 43 -9.04 10.94 2.85
C ASN A 43 -10.45 11.47 2.65
N LEU A 44 -11.37 10.63 2.15
CA LEU A 44 -12.76 11.02 1.93
C LEU A 44 -13.42 11.44 3.26
N ILE A 45 -13.21 10.68 4.33
CA ILE A 45 -13.70 11.04 5.68
C ILE A 45 -13.05 12.33 6.17
N GLY A 46 -11.71 12.40 6.14
CA GLY A 46 -10.96 13.56 6.65
C GLY A 46 -11.28 14.87 5.92
N GLN A 47 -11.67 14.78 4.65
CA GLN A 47 -12.08 15.92 3.82
C GLN A 47 -13.60 16.11 3.77
N SER A 48 -14.38 15.30 4.49
CA SER A 48 -15.86 15.33 4.47
C SER A 48 -16.45 15.20 3.06
N ARG A 49 -15.81 14.41 2.19
CA ARG A 49 -16.25 14.17 0.82
C ARG A 49 -17.28 13.03 0.79
N PRO A 50 -18.33 13.14 -0.05
CA PRO A 50 -19.34 12.10 -0.15
C PRO A 50 -18.78 10.84 -0.82
N PHE A 51 -19.27 9.67 -0.40
CA PHE A 51 -19.06 8.42 -1.12
C PHE A 51 -19.99 8.36 -2.34
N VAL A 52 -19.46 8.05 -3.52
CA VAL A 52 -20.22 7.97 -4.77
C VAL A 52 -20.12 6.55 -5.34
N PRO A 53 -21.24 5.89 -5.69
CA PRO A 53 -21.22 4.60 -6.37
C PRO A 53 -20.40 4.66 -7.66
N THR A 54 -19.68 3.60 -7.96
CA THR A 54 -18.75 3.55 -9.09
C THR A 54 -19.44 2.98 -10.33
N SER A 55 -19.61 3.79 -11.37
CA SER A 55 -20.39 3.47 -12.57
C SER A 55 -19.78 2.41 -13.49
N PHE A 56 -18.49 2.13 -13.32
CA PHE A 56 -17.75 1.16 -14.15
C PHE A 56 -17.53 -0.19 -13.47
N ILE A 57 -18.14 -0.43 -12.30
CA ILE A 57 -18.23 -1.77 -11.74
C ILE A 57 -19.14 -2.64 -12.62
N ALA A 58 -18.73 -3.88 -12.85
CA ALA A 58 -19.47 -4.82 -13.70
C ALA A 58 -20.82 -5.19 -13.08
N PRO A 59 -21.95 -5.06 -13.80
CA PRO A 59 -23.24 -5.57 -13.31
C PRO A 59 -23.24 -7.08 -13.04
N ALA A 60 -22.38 -7.83 -13.74
CA ALA A 60 -22.18 -9.25 -13.50
C ALA A 60 -21.46 -9.56 -12.17
N PHE A 61 -20.75 -8.58 -11.60
CA PHE A 61 -20.11 -8.67 -10.29
C PHE A 61 -21.01 -8.13 -9.19
N ALA A 62 -21.61 -6.96 -9.38
CA ALA A 62 -22.55 -6.35 -8.44
C ALA A 62 -23.79 -5.84 -9.17
N ASP A 63 -24.95 -6.39 -8.82
CA ASP A 63 -26.26 -6.09 -9.39
C ASP A 63 -26.92 -4.81 -8.82
N GLU A 64 -26.39 -4.33 -7.70
CA GLU A 64 -26.79 -3.11 -7.01
C GLU A 64 -25.65 -2.08 -7.00
N ALA A 65 -25.95 -0.85 -6.56
CA ALA A 65 -24.95 0.21 -6.44
C ALA A 65 -23.76 -0.23 -5.55
N CYS A 66 -22.58 -0.26 -6.15
CA CYS A 66 -21.34 -0.69 -5.49
C CYS A 66 -20.30 0.46 -5.50
N PHE A 67 -19.51 0.54 -4.44
CA PHE A 67 -18.51 1.58 -4.24
C PHE A 67 -17.11 0.98 -4.39
N LEU A 68 -16.29 1.53 -5.29
CA LEU A 68 -14.86 1.25 -5.30
C LEU A 68 -14.18 2.13 -4.25
N LEU A 69 -13.64 1.53 -3.20
CA LEU A 69 -12.98 2.25 -2.10
C LEU A 69 -11.67 1.57 -1.72
N LYS A 70 -10.70 2.36 -1.31
CA LYS A 70 -9.40 1.91 -0.82
C LYS A 70 -9.36 1.99 0.71
N THR A 71 -8.82 0.95 1.34
CA THR A 71 -8.60 0.89 2.79
C THR A 71 -7.30 0.16 3.13
N HIS A 72 -6.82 0.36 4.36
CA HIS A 72 -5.68 -0.36 4.93
C HIS A 72 -6.09 -1.29 6.08
N SER A 73 -7.38 -1.35 6.42
CA SER A 73 -7.88 -2.24 7.46
C SER A 73 -7.62 -3.70 7.11
N ALA A 74 -7.22 -4.47 8.11
CA ALA A 74 -7.29 -5.93 8.04
C ALA A 74 -8.75 -6.38 7.87
N PHE A 75 -8.96 -7.55 7.27
CA PHE A 75 -10.30 -8.12 7.15
C PHE A 75 -10.70 -8.82 8.44
N ASP A 76 -11.94 -8.59 8.87
CA ASP A 76 -12.59 -9.32 9.94
C ASP A 76 -14.03 -9.60 9.48
N PRO A 77 -14.44 -10.87 9.38
CA PRO A 77 -15.77 -11.22 8.90
C PRO A 77 -16.89 -10.70 9.80
N ASP A 78 -16.63 -10.56 11.11
CA ASP A 78 -17.65 -10.18 12.09
C ASP A 78 -17.84 -8.66 12.11
N SER A 79 -16.73 -7.91 12.10
CA SER A 79 -16.80 -6.44 12.14
C SER A 79 -16.92 -5.79 10.76
N GLN A 80 -16.44 -6.45 9.70
CA GLN A 80 -16.31 -5.92 8.33
C GLN A 80 -15.49 -4.61 8.26
N PRO A 81 -14.70 -4.38 7.19
CA PRO A 81 -14.05 -3.09 7.01
C PRO A 81 -15.07 -1.95 6.92
N HIS A 82 -14.97 -0.98 7.83
CA HIS A 82 -15.78 0.25 7.83
C HIS A 82 -17.31 0.02 7.93
N ALA A 83 -17.74 -0.99 8.68
CA ALA A 83 -19.16 -1.24 8.93
C ALA A 83 -19.86 -0.13 9.70
N ASP A 84 -19.13 0.63 10.51
CA ASP A 84 -19.59 1.84 11.19
C ASP A 84 -20.07 2.93 10.22
N LEU A 85 -19.57 2.91 8.98
CA LEU A 85 -19.99 3.79 7.89
C LEU A 85 -21.09 3.18 6.99
N GLY A 86 -21.55 1.98 7.36
CA GLY A 86 -22.59 1.22 6.68
C GLY A 86 -22.11 0.39 5.49
N PHE A 87 -20.80 0.16 5.36
CA PHE A 87 -20.26 -0.67 4.27
C PHE A 87 -20.30 -2.17 4.58
N VAL A 88 -20.48 -2.96 3.53
CA VAL A 88 -20.29 -4.41 3.53
C VAL A 88 -19.43 -4.81 2.34
N THR A 89 -18.61 -5.83 2.54
CA THR A 89 -17.68 -6.31 1.50
C THR A 89 -18.43 -7.10 0.44
N GLU A 90 -18.45 -6.60 -0.79
CA GLU A 90 -18.93 -7.33 -1.98
C GLU A 90 -17.79 -8.12 -2.62
N GLY A 91 -16.58 -7.57 -2.57
CA GLY A 91 -15.36 -8.20 -3.05
C GLY A 91 -14.14 -7.32 -2.80
N PHE A 92 -12.97 -7.79 -3.20
CA PHE A 92 -11.75 -7.01 -3.03
C PHE A 92 -10.65 -7.29 -4.05
N ILE A 93 -9.78 -6.31 -4.22
CA ILE A 93 -8.51 -6.39 -4.93
C ILE A 93 -7.42 -6.20 -3.88
N HIS A 94 -6.70 -7.27 -3.56
CA HIS A 94 -5.64 -7.26 -2.56
C HIS A 94 -4.28 -7.27 -3.25
N ILE A 95 -3.46 -6.25 -3.04
CA ILE A 95 -2.04 -6.27 -3.42
C ILE A 95 -1.16 -6.39 -2.19
N TYR A 96 -0.27 -7.37 -2.14
CA TYR A 96 0.69 -7.54 -1.03
C TYR A 96 2.12 -7.62 -1.56
N ARG A 97 3.08 -7.26 -0.70
CA ARG A 97 4.50 -7.09 -1.05
C ARG A 97 5.37 -7.63 0.07
N ASN A 98 6.60 -8.05 -0.27
CA ASN A 98 7.57 -8.53 0.70
C ASN A 98 7.71 -7.54 1.88
N PRO A 99 7.60 -8.02 3.14
CA PRO A 99 7.55 -7.15 4.31
C PRO A 99 8.84 -6.35 4.55
N LEU A 100 10.00 -6.87 4.12
CA LEU A 100 11.29 -6.17 4.25
C LEU A 100 11.36 -4.96 3.31
N ASP A 101 10.91 -5.12 2.07
CA ASP A 101 10.79 -4.01 1.13
C ASP A 101 9.69 -3.02 1.55
N VAL A 102 8.61 -3.50 2.17
CA VAL A 102 7.56 -2.66 2.76
C VAL A 102 8.13 -1.76 3.85
N LEU A 103 8.91 -2.30 4.79
CA LEU A 103 9.55 -1.52 5.85
C LEU A 103 10.43 -0.40 5.27
N LEU A 104 11.30 -0.73 4.31
CA LEU A 104 12.16 0.26 3.67
C LEU A 104 11.36 1.30 2.86
N SER A 105 10.30 0.87 2.19
CA SER A 105 9.38 1.75 1.46
C SER A 105 8.64 2.70 2.40
N TYR A 106 8.29 2.23 3.61
CA TYR A 106 7.71 3.05 4.67
C TYR A 106 8.73 4.09 5.18
N ILE A 107 9.94 3.67 5.56
CA ILE A 107 11.00 4.58 6.02
C ILE A 107 11.24 5.69 4.98
N ASN A 108 11.37 5.35 3.70
CA ASN A 108 11.54 6.33 2.64
C ASN A 108 10.33 7.26 2.47
N PHE A 109 9.11 6.75 2.66
CA PHE A 109 7.89 7.55 2.60
C PHE A 109 7.78 8.58 3.74
N THR A 110 8.29 8.24 4.93
CA THR A 110 8.22 9.15 6.07
C THR A 110 8.93 10.48 5.83
N ARG A 111 9.85 10.56 4.86
CA ARG A 111 10.52 11.80 4.43
C ARG A 111 9.55 12.86 3.92
N ILE A 112 8.44 12.42 3.37
CA ILE A 112 7.34 13.27 2.91
C ILE A 112 6.33 13.46 4.04
N GLU A 113 5.89 12.35 4.63
CA GLU A 113 4.86 12.32 5.67
C GLU A 113 5.24 13.21 6.86
N TYR A 114 6.52 13.22 7.23
CA TYR A 114 6.99 13.96 8.40
C TYR A 114 6.66 15.45 8.34
N TYR A 115 6.50 16.06 7.16
CA TYR A 115 6.10 17.46 7.07
C TYR A 115 4.79 17.75 7.81
N SER A 116 3.80 16.87 7.68
CA SER A 116 2.49 17.01 8.35
C SER A 116 2.53 16.59 9.83
N HIS A 117 3.60 15.93 10.26
CA HIS A 117 3.79 15.43 11.63
C HIS A 117 4.91 16.16 12.40
N GLN A 118 5.31 17.36 11.96
CA GLN A 118 6.37 18.15 12.64
C GLN A 118 6.02 18.54 14.08
N ASN A 119 4.73 18.58 14.42
CA ASN A 119 4.22 18.91 15.76
C ASN A 119 3.63 17.68 16.48
N ASP A 120 3.82 16.48 15.94
CA ASP A 120 3.29 15.24 16.49
C ASP A 120 4.41 14.50 17.23
N ALA A 121 4.51 14.76 18.54
CA ALA A 121 5.57 14.20 19.38
C ALA A 121 5.50 12.66 19.50
N VAL A 122 4.31 12.08 19.36
CA VAL A 122 4.13 10.62 19.40
C VAL A 122 4.70 10.02 18.13
N TYR A 123 4.28 10.52 16.96
CA TYR A 123 4.82 10.09 15.67
C TYR A 123 6.35 10.24 15.60
N GLN A 124 6.88 11.39 16.05
CA GLN A 124 8.32 11.65 16.06
C GLN A 124 9.09 10.64 16.91
N ARG A 125 8.60 10.35 18.12
CA ARG A 125 9.22 9.38 19.02
C ARG A 125 9.18 7.98 18.43
N GLU A 126 8.01 7.55 17.97
CA GLU A 126 7.82 6.21 17.40
C GLU A 126 8.70 5.98 16.17
N LEU A 127 8.79 6.96 15.26
CA LEU A 127 9.59 6.84 14.04
C LEU A 127 11.09 6.94 14.33
N PHE A 128 11.53 8.03 14.95
CA PHE A 128 12.96 8.35 14.98
C PHE A 128 13.69 7.65 16.11
N LEU A 129 13.10 7.59 17.30
CA LEU A 129 13.76 7.06 18.47
C LEU A 129 13.48 5.56 18.61
N ASP A 130 12.21 5.17 18.58
CA ASP A 130 11.82 3.79 18.86
C ASP A 130 12.13 2.90 17.64
N LEU A 131 11.62 3.24 16.45
CA LEU A 131 11.81 2.45 15.23
C LEU A 131 13.21 2.58 14.64
N LEU A 132 13.74 3.78 14.45
CA LEU A 132 15.06 3.97 13.79
C LEU A 132 16.24 3.99 14.77
N GLY A 133 16.01 4.13 16.07
CA GLY A 133 17.10 4.15 17.05
C GLY A 133 18.01 5.37 16.93
N LEU A 134 17.52 6.49 16.41
CA LEU A 134 18.28 7.73 16.33
C LEU A 134 18.47 8.32 17.74
N PRO A 135 19.60 9.01 17.99
CA PRO A 135 19.87 9.62 19.29
C PRO A 135 18.96 10.83 19.60
N SER A 136 18.34 11.41 18.57
CA SER A 136 17.44 12.55 18.69
C SER A 136 16.49 12.64 17.49
N VAL A 137 15.41 13.39 17.65
CA VAL A 137 14.45 13.70 16.58
C VAL A 137 15.08 14.72 15.63
N PRO A 138 15.29 14.40 14.33
CA PRO A 138 15.83 15.35 13.36
C PRO A 138 14.79 16.42 12.98
N SER A 139 15.26 17.55 12.47
CA SER A 139 14.39 18.52 11.80
C SER A 139 13.82 17.93 10.50
N TYR A 140 12.68 18.46 10.05
CA TYR A 140 12.09 18.05 8.77
C TYR A 140 13.09 18.18 7.60
N ALA A 141 13.79 19.32 7.52
CA ALA A 141 14.78 19.55 6.46
C ALA A 141 15.91 18.52 6.48
N ALA A 142 16.44 18.18 7.66
CA ALA A 142 17.49 17.18 7.80
C ALA A 142 16.99 15.78 7.38
N TRP A 143 15.78 15.39 7.80
CA TRP A 143 15.19 14.10 7.43
C TRP A 143 14.88 14.01 5.93
N ASN A 144 14.26 15.05 5.36
CA ASN A 144 13.92 15.10 3.95
C ASN A 144 15.17 15.06 3.04
N ALA A 145 16.33 15.51 3.51
CA ALA A 145 17.59 15.46 2.75
C ALA A 145 18.24 14.06 2.70
N LEU A 146 17.89 13.14 3.60
CA LEU A 146 18.45 11.78 3.62
C LEU A 146 17.85 10.90 2.52
N SER A 147 18.39 9.70 2.32
CA SER A 147 17.80 8.63 1.51
C SER A 147 18.08 7.30 2.19
N LEU A 148 17.48 6.19 1.72
CA LEU A 148 17.86 4.86 2.21
C LEU A 148 19.36 4.60 2.01
N ASP A 149 19.97 5.18 0.98
CA ASP A 149 21.38 5.00 0.64
C ASP A 149 22.32 5.82 1.54
N THR A 150 21.82 6.89 2.18
CA THR A 150 22.61 7.73 3.11
C THR A 150 22.29 7.49 4.57
N LEU A 151 21.23 6.75 4.89
CA LEU A 151 20.91 6.34 6.25
C LEU A 151 21.93 5.31 6.76
N PRO A 152 22.45 5.46 8.00
CA PRO A 152 23.36 4.47 8.56
C PRO A 152 22.70 3.09 8.65
N ARG A 153 23.42 2.06 8.22
CA ARG A 153 22.93 0.67 8.24
C ARG A 153 22.48 0.24 9.63
N GLU A 154 23.17 0.67 10.69
CA GLU A 154 22.81 0.36 12.07
C GLU A 154 21.39 0.81 12.44
N ASN A 155 20.92 1.94 11.92
CA ASN A 155 19.56 2.43 12.14
C ASN A 155 18.53 1.62 11.34
N LEU A 156 18.88 1.18 10.13
CA LEU A 156 18.03 0.30 9.33
C LEU A 156 17.92 -1.10 9.97
N ASP A 157 19.03 -1.65 10.46
CA ASP A 157 19.06 -2.93 11.18
C ASP A 157 18.30 -2.82 12.51
N HIS A 158 18.40 -1.69 13.23
CA HIS A 158 17.57 -1.44 14.41
C HIS A 158 16.08 -1.43 14.04
N ALA A 159 15.70 -0.77 12.94
CA ALA A 159 14.32 -0.77 12.46
C ALA A 159 13.79 -2.15 12.11
N LEU A 160 14.58 -2.97 11.41
CA LEU A 160 14.20 -4.36 11.13
C LEU A 160 14.08 -5.17 12.44
N SER A 161 14.97 -4.96 13.41
CA SER A 161 14.89 -5.63 14.71
C SER A 161 13.61 -5.26 15.48
N GLN A 162 13.18 -3.99 15.44
CA GLN A 162 11.91 -3.59 16.06
C GLN A 162 10.71 -4.14 15.30
N PHE A 163 10.77 -4.12 13.97
CA PHE A 163 9.72 -4.68 13.11
C PHE A 163 9.51 -6.18 13.36
N MET A 164 10.58 -6.94 13.59
CA MET A 164 10.48 -8.33 14.03
C MET A 164 9.84 -8.46 15.42
N LYS A 165 10.27 -7.66 16.40
CA LYS A 165 9.70 -7.70 17.76
C LYS A 165 8.21 -7.36 17.83
N SER A 166 7.70 -6.62 16.85
CA SER A 166 6.30 -6.21 16.76
C SER A 166 5.45 -7.10 15.85
N GLU A 167 5.89 -8.34 15.56
CA GLU A 167 5.21 -9.27 14.65
C GLU A 167 4.96 -8.66 13.25
N LEU A 168 5.93 -7.88 12.77
CA LEU A 168 5.87 -7.13 11.51
C LEU A 168 4.81 -6.02 11.52
N ALA A 169 4.57 -5.38 12.67
CA ALA A 169 3.77 -4.15 12.76
C ALA A 169 4.65 -2.90 12.68
N ILE A 170 4.13 -1.86 12.02
CA ILE A 170 4.74 -0.52 12.02
C ILE A 170 3.92 0.33 13.00
N PRO A 171 4.51 0.86 14.09
CA PRO A 171 3.78 1.51 15.18
C PRO A 171 2.75 2.55 14.70
N SER A 172 3.20 3.52 13.92
CA SER A 172 2.39 4.60 13.33
C SER A 172 1.26 4.14 12.41
N LEU A 173 1.31 2.90 11.91
CA LEU A 173 0.32 2.31 11.02
C LEU A 173 -0.57 1.27 11.70
N THR A 174 -0.26 0.89 12.95
CA THR A 174 -0.87 -0.27 13.62
C THR A 174 -2.36 -0.06 13.85
N ALA A 175 -2.78 1.15 14.24
CA ALA A 175 -4.19 1.47 14.45
C ALA A 175 -5.04 1.29 13.18
N MET A 176 -4.45 1.56 12.02
CA MET A 176 -5.13 1.51 10.73
C MET A 176 -5.04 0.14 10.05
N SER A 177 -3.92 -0.58 10.24
CA SER A 177 -3.59 -1.76 9.42
C SER A 177 -3.19 -3.01 10.20
N SER A 178 -3.11 -2.95 11.53
CA SER A 178 -2.56 -4.01 12.37
C SER A 178 -1.10 -4.34 11.98
N SER A 179 -0.68 -5.60 12.07
CA SER A 179 0.63 -6.05 11.56
C SER A 179 0.55 -6.49 10.09
N TRP A 180 1.69 -6.50 9.39
CA TRP A 180 1.76 -6.96 8.01
C TRP A 180 1.26 -8.41 7.87
N ILE A 181 1.61 -9.29 8.83
CA ILE A 181 1.17 -10.69 8.83
C ILE A 181 -0.34 -10.75 8.98
N LYS A 182 -0.90 -10.14 10.04
CA LYS A 182 -2.34 -10.19 10.31
C LYS A 182 -3.15 -9.58 9.18
N HIS A 183 -2.70 -8.45 8.64
CA HIS A 183 -3.33 -7.83 7.48
C HIS A 183 -3.34 -8.78 6.28
N THR A 184 -2.16 -9.24 5.83
CA THR A 184 -2.01 -10.04 4.62
C THR A 184 -2.76 -11.37 4.73
N GLN A 185 -2.63 -12.04 5.88
CA GLN A 185 -3.31 -13.29 6.18
C GLN A 185 -4.83 -13.13 6.12
N SER A 186 -5.38 -12.12 6.79
CA SER A 186 -6.84 -11.94 6.86
C SER A 186 -7.51 -11.82 5.50
N TRP A 187 -6.90 -11.10 4.56
CA TRP A 187 -7.41 -10.95 3.20
C TRP A 187 -7.18 -12.19 2.33
N ILE A 188 -6.07 -12.90 2.50
CA ILE A 188 -5.86 -14.19 1.83
C ILE A 188 -6.87 -15.24 2.31
N GLU A 189 -7.14 -15.29 3.62
CA GLU A 189 -8.14 -16.17 4.20
C GLU A 189 -9.56 -15.82 3.72
N ALA A 190 -9.89 -14.52 3.60
CA ALA A 190 -11.15 -14.09 3.01
C ALA A 190 -11.32 -14.60 1.57
N ALA A 191 -10.25 -14.54 0.75
CA ALA A 191 -10.25 -15.10 -0.59
C ALA A 191 -10.47 -16.62 -0.56
N ASN A 192 -9.75 -17.33 0.31
CA ASN A 192 -9.87 -18.79 0.45
C ASN A 192 -11.26 -19.25 0.94
N ARG A 193 -11.96 -18.40 1.69
CA ARG A 193 -13.35 -18.62 2.11
C ARG A 193 -14.39 -18.31 1.03
N GLY A 194 -13.95 -17.87 -0.15
CA GLY A 194 -14.81 -17.67 -1.32
C GLY A 194 -15.30 -16.24 -1.52
N THR A 195 -14.80 -15.25 -0.76
CA THR A 195 -15.10 -13.85 -1.05
C THR A 195 -14.55 -13.49 -2.44
N PRO A 196 -15.36 -12.91 -3.35
CA PRO A 196 -14.90 -12.49 -4.68
C PRO A 196 -13.65 -11.63 -4.60
N SER A 197 -12.56 -12.08 -5.21
CA SER A 197 -11.26 -11.46 -4.99
C SER A 197 -10.30 -11.54 -6.17
N ALA A 198 -9.46 -10.51 -6.31
CA ALA A 198 -8.22 -10.56 -7.07
C ALA A 198 -7.05 -10.35 -6.11
N VAL A 199 -6.30 -11.42 -5.83
CA VAL A 199 -5.09 -11.39 -5.02
C VAL A 199 -3.87 -11.23 -5.93
N LEU A 200 -3.09 -10.19 -5.69
CA LEU A 200 -1.97 -9.73 -6.50
C LEU A 200 -0.72 -9.68 -5.62
N LYS A 201 0.35 -10.34 -6.06
CA LYS A 201 1.66 -10.25 -5.42
C LYS A 201 2.51 -9.22 -6.15
N TYR A 202 3.00 -8.21 -5.45
CA TYR A 202 3.73 -7.08 -6.04
C TYR A 202 4.91 -7.54 -6.90
N GLU A 203 5.67 -8.51 -6.42
CA GLU A 203 6.84 -9.06 -7.12
C GLU A 203 6.42 -9.79 -8.42
N GLU A 204 5.30 -10.50 -8.42
CA GLU A 204 4.75 -11.11 -9.64
C GLU A 204 4.30 -10.04 -10.63
N CYS A 205 3.67 -8.96 -10.16
CA CYS A 205 3.26 -7.85 -11.02
C CYS A 205 4.46 -7.16 -11.69
N LEU A 206 5.62 -7.08 -11.02
CA LEU A 206 6.84 -6.54 -11.61
C LEU A 206 7.38 -7.42 -12.74
N VAL A 207 7.38 -8.75 -12.55
CA VAL A 207 7.88 -9.71 -13.55
C VAL A 207 6.89 -9.89 -14.70
N ASN A 208 5.61 -9.98 -14.38
CA ASN A 208 4.52 -10.20 -15.31
C ASN A 208 3.34 -9.25 -15.01
N PRO A 209 3.32 -8.07 -15.65
CA PRO A 209 2.24 -7.09 -15.44
C PRO A 209 0.84 -7.59 -15.79
N SER A 210 0.69 -8.66 -16.60
CA SER A 210 -0.63 -9.24 -16.92
C SER A 210 -1.35 -9.82 -15.69
N VAL A 211 -0.66 -10.00 -14.56
CA VAL A 211 -1.27 -10.39 -13.27
C VAL A 211 -2.38 -9.41 -12.87
N PHE A 212 -2.28 -8.13 -13.23
CA PHE A 212 -3.34 -7.14 -12.99
C PHE A 212 -4.64 -7.44 -13.74
N ASN A 213 -4.62 -8.19 -14.85
CA ASN A 213 -5.84 -8.58 -15.57
C ASN A 213 -6.78 -9.44 -14.72
N ARG A 214 -6.32 -10.02 -13.60
CA ARG A 214 -7.18 -10.68 -12.62
C ARG A 214 -8.29 -9.76 -12.07
N MET A 215 -8.11 -8.43 -12.17
CA MET A 215 -9.08 -7.42 -11.77
C MET A 215 -10.24 -7.24 -12.78
N ASP A 216 -10.08 -7.70 -14.03
CA ASP A 216 -11.06 -7.46 -15.11
C ASP A 216 -12.47 -7.91 -14.76
N ARG A 217 -12.58 -9.00 -14.00
CA ARG A 217 -13.86 -9.57 -13.56
C ARG A 217 -14.75 -8.58 -12.79
N PHE A 218 -14.18 -7.53 -12.22
CA PHE A 218 -14.90 -6.56 -11.40
C PHE A 218 -15.43 -5.36 -12.18
N PHE A 219 -14.98 -5.16 -13.43
CA PHE A 219 -15.17 -3.90 -14.14
C PHE A 219 -15.75 -4.09 -15.55
N SER A 220 -16.47 -3.07 -16.02
CA SER A 220 -17.08 -3.02 -17.36
C SER A 220 -16.18 -2.32 -18.39
N PHE A 221 -14.86 -2.52 -18.32
CA PHE A 221 -13.93 -1.78 -19.18
C PHE A 221 -13.89 -2.29 -20.63
N GLY A 222 -14.30 -3.53 -20.88
CA GLY A 222 -14.20 -4.17 -22.19
C GLY A 222 -12.85 -4.86 -22.42
N PRO A 223 -12.72 -5.61 -23.52
CA PRO A 223 -11.54 -6.43 -23.78
C PRO A 223 -10.28 -5.56 -23.95
N SER A 224 -9.15 -6.06 -23.45
CA SER A 224 -7.81 -5.46 -23.59
C SER A 224 -7.59 -4.11 -22.92
N VAL A 225 -8.64 -3.39 -22.49
CA VAL A 225 -8.52 -2.06 -21.86
C VAL A 225 -7.63 -2.09 -20.61
N MET A 226 -7.75 -3.12 -19.77
CA MET A 226 -6.91 -3.27 -18.59
C MET A 226 -5.44 -3.51 -18.96
N SER A 227 -5.17 -4.34 -19.97
CA SER A 227 -3.80 -4.62 -20.41
C SER A 227 -3.12 -3.35 -20.94
N ASP A 228 -3.85 -2.54 -21.70
CA ASP A 228 -3.36 -1.24 -22.17
C ASP A 228 -3.12 -0.28 -20.99
N ALA A 229 -4.07 -0.20 -20.05
CA ALA A 229 -3.96 0.64 -18.87
C ALA A 229 -2.77 0.26 -17.96
N VAL A 230 -2.47 -1.04 -17.85
CA VAL A 230 -1.28 -1.55 -17.16
C VAL A 230 -0.01 -1.03 -17.81
N GLN A 231 0.08 -1.09 -19.15
CA GLN A 231 1.24 -0.56 -19.87
C GLN A 231 1.40 0.95 -19.64
N GLU A 232 0.32 1.71 -19.82
CA GLU A 232 0.34 3.16 -19.64
C GLU A 232 0.70 3.56 -18.20
N ALA A 233 0.17 2.85 -17.19
CA ALA A 233 0.49 3.09 -15.79
C ALA A 233 1.96 2.82 -15.49
N ASN A 234 2.52 1.73 -16.05
CA ASN A 234 3.94 1.41 -15.91
C ASN A 234 4.83 2.48 -16.52
N GLU A 235 4.49 2.98 -17.72
CA GLU A 235 5.23 4.06 -18.37
C GLU A 235 5.14 5.37 -17.58
N PHE A 236 3.94 5.71 -17.08
CA PHE A 236 3.72 6.89 -16.25
C PHE A 236 4.52 6.84 -14.94
N LEU A 237 4.44 5.73 -14.20
CA LEU A 237 5.14 5.58 -12.92
C LEU A 237 6.66 5.48 -13.09
N LYS A 238 7.16 4.90 -14.19
CA LYS A 238 8.59 4.94 -14.53
C LYS A 238 9.06 6.37 -14.79
N LYS A 239 8.32 7.17 -15.56
CA LYS A 239 8.64 8.59 -15.77
C LYS A 239 8.63 9.37 -14.44
N LYS A 240 7.68 9.06 -13.56
CA LYS A 240 7.54 9.67 -12.22
C LYS A 240 8.60 9.22 -11.22
N SER A 241 9.23 8.05 -11.41
CA SER A 241 10.28 7.50 -10.52
C SER A 241 11.59 8.31 -10.47
N ALA A 242 11.66 9.44 -11.18
CA ALA A 242 12.77 10.38 -11.17
C ALA A 242 12.35 11.86 -10.92
N THR A 243 11.10 12.14 -10.52
CA THR A 243 10.57 13.52 -10.49
C THR A 243 10.37 14.06 -9.07
N SER A 244 10.62 15.36 -8.92
CA SER A 244 10.43 16.13 -7.68
C SER A 244 8.95 16.22 -7.23
N SER A 245 8.79 16.55 -5.96
CA SER A 245 7.60 16.94 -5.15
C SER A 245 6.35 17.51 -5.84
N LYS A 246 6.45 18.11 -7.03
CA LYS A 246 5.33 18.74 -7.74
C LYS A 246 4.24 17.74 -8.19
N GLU A 247 4.59 16.48 -8.47
CA GLU A 247 3.64 15.47 -8.97
C GLU A 247 2.99 14.62 -7.87
N LEU A 248 3.43 14.72 -6.61
CA LEU A 248 2.81 14.01 -5.47
C LEU A 248 1.55 14.71 -4.97
N LYS A 249 1.45 16.03 -5.17
CA LYS A 249 0.28 16.84 -4.81
C LYS A 249 -0.98 16.46 -5.62
N SER A 250 -0.84 15.92 -6.84
CA SER A 250 -1.97 15.53 -7.69
C SER A 250 -2.66 14.22 -7.25
N GLU A 251 -2.12 13.51 -6.26
CA GLU A 251 -2.69 12.27 -5.71
C GLU A 251 -3.41 12.47 -4.36
N GLY A 252 -3.81 13.71 -4.03
CA GLY A 252 -4.59 14.01 -2.83
C GLY A 252 -3.75 14.35 -1.59
N HIS A 253 -2.42 14.34 -1.70
CA HIS A 253 -1.52 14.80 -0.63
C HIS A 253 -1.34 16.33 -0.71
N THR A 254 -2.36 17.07 -0.28
CA THR A 254 -2.44 18.54 -0.40
C THR A 254 -1.43 19.31 0.46
N ASN A 255 -0.79 18.63 1.43
CA ASN A 255 0.14 19.25 2.37
C ASN A 255 1.62 18.94 2.11
N ILE A 256 2.02 18.38 0.96
CA ILE A 256 3.44 18.08 0.70
C ILE A 256 4.22 19.35 0.30
N PRO A 257 5.40 19.63 0.90
CA PRO A 257 6.25 20.75 0.48
C PRO A 257 6.74 20.63 -0.96
N GLU A 258 6.98 21.77 -1.61
CA GLU A 258 7.56 21.79 -2.97
C GLU A 258 8.96 21.20 -3.07
N GLU A 259 9.63 20.94 -1.94
CA GLU A 259 10.99 20.41 -1.83
C GLU A 259 11.03 18.94 -1.37
N ALA A 260 9.89 18.29 -1.16
CA ALA A 260 9.84 16.91 -0.69
C ALA A 260 10.33 15.91 -1.75
N ILE A 261 11.34 15.12 -1.41
CA ILE A 261 11.92 14.15 -2.35
C ILE A 261 11.39 12.75 -2.03
N PHE A 262 10.79 12.08 -3.01
CA PHE A 262 10.47 10.66 -2.91
C PHE A 262 11.36 9.84 -3.84
N PHE A 263 12.13 8.91 -3.27
CA PHE A 263 12.89 7.95 -4.08
C PHE A 263 12.05 6.69 -4.29
N ASN A 264 11.21 6.66 -5.32
CA ASN A 264 10.51 5.43 -5.66
C ASN A 264 11.47 4.45 -6.34
N LYS A 265 11.74 3.30 -5.71
CA LYS A 265 12.61 2.28 -6.29
C LYS A 265 11.90 1.41 -7.34
N MET A 266 10.55 1.29 -7.34
CA MET A 266 9.74 0.42 -8.22
C MET A 266 10.39 -0.95 -8.54
N THR A 267 11.02 -1.56 -7.53
CA THR A 267 11.75 -2.83 -7.64
C THR A 267 11.45 -3.71 -6.43
N SER A 268 11.90 -4.96 -6.50
CA SER A 268 11.75 -5.96 -5.43
C SER A 268 13.09 -6.47 -4.95
N CYS A 269 13.10 -7.00 -3.72
CA CYS A 269 14.23 -7.60 -3.05
C CYS A 269 15.45 -6.67 -2.90
N TYR A 270 15.26 -5.34 -2.89
CA TYR A 270 16.37 -4.43 -2.67
C TYR A 270 16.80 -4.37 -1.21
N TYR A 271 15.99 -4.89 -0.28
CA TYR A 271 16.33 -5.02 1.13
C TYR A 271 17.68 -5.69 1.39
N ILE A 272 18.13 -6.58 0.48
CA ILE A 272 19.44 -7.26 0.56
C ILE A 272 20.63 -6.28 0.58
N ASN A 273 20.44 -5.06 0.06
CA ASN A 273 21.48 -4.04 0.01
C ASN A 273 21.52 -3.16 1.28
N TYR A 274 20.43 -3.18 2.06
CA TYR A 274 20.23 -2.26 3.18
C TYR A 274 20.41 -2.92 4.54
N PHE A 275 19.94 -4.17 4.70
CA PHE A 275 20.06 -4.89 5.97
C PHE A 275 21.31 -5.76 6.02
N SER A 276 21.83 -6.00 7.23
CA SER A 276 22.93 -6.93 7.42
C SER A 276 22.50 -8.39 7.22
N ARG A 277 23.41 -9.20 6.65
CA ARG A 277 23.16 -10.63 6.43
C ARG A 277 22.82 -11.42 7.70
N PRO A 278 23.46 -11.20 8.87
CA PRO A 278 23.06 -11.87 10.10
C PRO A 278 21.60 -11.58 10.48
N LEU A 279 21.16 -10.33 10.32
CA LEU A 279 19.79 -9.95 10.64
C LEU A 279 18.78 -10.53 9.64
N LEU A 280 19.10 -10.54 8.35
CA LEU A 280 18.29 -11.22 7.34
C LEU A 280 18.18 -12.72 7.62
N SER A 281 19.27 -13.38 8.04
CA SER A 281 19.24 -14.78 8.43
C SER A 281 18.34 -15.02 9.65
N SER A 282 18.40 -14.17 10.67
CA SER A 282 17.51 -14.24 11.84
C SER A 282 16.05 -14.04 11.43
N PHE A 283 15.77 -13.05 10.59
CA PHE A 283 14.44 -12.80 10.05
C PHE A 283 13.89 -14.02 9.30
N MET A 284 14.68 -14.63 8.41
CA MET A 284 14.26 -15.82 7.66
C MET A 284 14.09 -17.05 8.57
N SER A 285 14.88 -17.17 9.64
CA SER A 285 14.70 -18.22 10.64
C SER A 285 13.37 -18.09 11.38
N GLU A 286 12.93 -16.87 11.67
CA GLU A 286 11.71 -16.60 12.44
C GLU A 286 10.46 -16.58 11.55
N TYR A 287 10.51 -15.88 10.41
CA TYR A 287 9.36 -15.62 9.54
C TYR A 287 9.36 -16.43 8.23
N GLY A 288 10.37 -17.26 7.99
CA GLY A 288 10.51 -17.98 6.73
C GLY A 288 9.34 -18.93 6.43
N GLN A 289 8.72 -19.53 7.45
CA GLN A 289 7.55 -20.39 7.24
C GLN A 289 6.34 -19.57 6.78
N VAL A 290 5.96 -18.52 7.50
CA VAL A 290 4.81 -17.67 7.14
C VAL A 290 5.02 -17.00 5.77
N LEU A 291 6.25 -16.62 5.45
CA LEU A 291 6.58 -16.10 4.13
C LEU A 291 6.38 -17.13 3.01
N ARG A 292 6.77 -18.40 3.22
CA ARG A 292 6.51 -19.47 2.25
C ARG A 292 5.01 -19.71 2.05
N GLU A 293 4.21 -19.63 3.11
CA GLU A 293 2.75 -19.73 3.03
C GLU A 293 2.13 -18.61 2.19
N PHE A 294 2.74 -17.41 2.20
CA PHE A 294 2.41 -16.30 1.30
C PHE A 294 3.13 -16.35 -0.06
N GLY A 295 3.70 -17.50 -0.42
CA GLY A 295 4.32 -17.74 -1.72
C GLY A 295 5.70 -17.11 -1.90
N TYR A 296 6.37 -16.65 -0.85
CA TYR A 296 7.77 -16.21 -0.90
C TYR A 296 8.72 -17.39 -0.72
N ILE A 297 8.79 -18.23 -1.76
CA ILE A 297 9.72 -19.36 -1.89
C ILE A 297 10.96 -18.79 -2.59
N ASP A 298 12.15 -18.98 -2.04
CA ASP A 298 13.44 -18.53 -2.61
C ASP A 298 13.75 -17.02 -2.56
N LEU A 299 13.38 -16.34 -1.47
CA LEU A 299 13.86 -14.99 -1.22
C LEU A 299 15.39 -14.95 -1.03
N PRO A 300 16.10 -13.97 -1.62
CA PRO A 300 17.53 -13.79 -1.38
C PRO A 300 17.79 -13.26 0.04
N TYR A 301 18.78 -13.82 0.74
CA TYR A 301 19.26 -13.35 2.05
C TYR A 301 20.79 -13.49 2.17
#